data_AF-A0A969J5M4-F1
#
_entry.id   AF-A0A969J5M4-F1
#
_cell.length_a   1.000
_cell.length_b   1.000
_cell.length_c   1.000
_cell.angle_alpha   90.00
_cell.angle_beta   90.00
_cell.angle_gamma   90.00
#
_symmetry.space_group_name_H-M   'P 1'
#
loop_
_entity.id
_entity.type
_entity.pdbx_description
1 polymer ?
#
loop_
_entity_poly.entity_id
_entity_poly.type
_entity_poly.pdbx_seq_one_letter_code
_entity_poly.pdbx_strand_id
1 'polypeptide(L)'
;MKCPVCRATYYPRTAPFCRRCGADLSSLIQVHDRAIWHYRYAIQQLNDGNYAIAQTHIEQALALHHANADFHALAGQLWALQGEFQQTIVAWKQAQALDPNHAVGRYLQIMMGLFGE
;
A
#
# COMPACT_ATOMS: atom_id res chain seq x y z
N MET A 1 10.34 2.44 -9.27
CA MET A 1 9.94 3.84 -9.02
C MET A 1 10.38 4.70 -10.20
N LYS A 2 9.83 5.91 -10.36
CA LYS A 2 10.26 6.87 -11.41
C LYS A 2 11.04 8.01 -10.78
N CYS A 3 12.14 8.41 -11.41
CA CYS A 3 12.92 9.55 -10.96
C CYS A 3 12.06 10.83 -11.08
N PRO A 4 11.96 11.65 -10.02
CA PRO A 4 11.14 12.86 -10.06
C PRO A 4 11.70 13.93 -11.04
N VAL A 5 13.01 13.89 -11.32
CA VAL A 5 13.68 14.86 -12.20
C VAL A 5 13.53 14.47 -13.67
N CYS A 6 13.96 13.27 -14.05
CA CYS A 6 14.03 12.87 -15.46
C CYS A 6 12.99 11.81 -15.88
N ARG A 7 12.12 11.39 -14.96
CA ARG A 7 11.08 10.35 -15.15
C ARG A 7 11.60 8.97 -15.56
N ALA A 8 12.92 8.74 -15.57
CA ALA A 8 13.50 7.44 -15.84
C ALA A 8 13.07 6.43 -14.77
N THR A 9 12.80 5.20 -15.20
CA THR A 9 12.61 4.08 -14.28
C THR A 9 13.91 3.83 -13.51
N TYR A 10 13.81 3.74 -12.19
CA TYR A 10 14.94 3.40 -11.33
C TYR A 10 14.54 2.36 -10.28
N TYR A 11 15.54 1.62 -9.80
CA TYR A 11 15.41 0.56 -8.82
C TYR A 11 16.24 0.89 -7.57
N PRO A 12 15.61 1.06 -6.40
CA PRO A 12 16.25 1.57 -5.19
C PRO A 12 17.38 0.68 -4.65
N ARG A 13 17.36 -0.63 -4.95
CA ARG A 13 18.36 -1.59 -4.45
C ARG A 13 19.73 -1.52 -5.14
N THR A 14 19.84 -0.77 -6.24
CA THR A 14 21.03 -0.82 -7.11
C THR A 14 21.95 0.39 -7.00
N ALA A 15 21.40 1.56 -6.69
CA ALA A 15 22.18 2.80 -6.54
C ALA A 15 21.36 3.86 -5.80
N PRO A 16 22.00 4.71 -4.96
CA PRO A 16 21.34 5.84 -4.30
C PRO A 16 21.09 7.04 -5.23
N PHE A 17 21.42 6.95 -6.52
CA PHE A 17 21.27 8.03 -7.50
C PHE A 17 20.62 7.55 -8.80
N CYS A 18 20.06 8.49 -9.57
CA CYS A 18 19.52 8.21 -10.88
C CYS A 18 20.63 8.03 -11.92
N ARG A 19 20.71 6.86 -12.55
CA ARG A 19 21.72 6.58 -13.61
C ARG A 19 21.60 7.46 -14.85
N ARG A 20 20.43 8.07 -15.11
CA ARG A 20 20.20 8.90 -16.30
C ARG A 20 20.58 10.36 -16.08
N CYS A 21 20.21 10.95 -14.94
CA CYS A 21 20.39 12.38 -14.69
C CYS A 21 21.30 12.72 -13.51
N GLY A 22 21.84 11.72 -12.80
CA GLY A 22 22.75 11.92 -11.67
C GLY A 22 22.09 12.45 -10.40
N ALA A 23 20.77 12.65 -10.38
CA ALA A 23 20.07 13.15 -9.19
C ALA A 23 20.22 12.20 -8.01
N ASP A 24 20.49 12.73 -6.82
CA ASP A 24 20.46 11.96 -5.58
C ASP A 24 19.01 11.54 -5.28
N LEU A 25 18.82 10.25 -5.02
CA LEU A 25 17.54 9.65 -4.69
C LEU A 25 17.58 9.05 -3.28
N SER A 26 18.61 9.35 -2.48
CA SER A 26 18.82 8.74 -1.16
C SER A 26 17.63 8.99 -0.25
N SER A 27 17.15 10.24 -0.16
CA SER A 27 15.97 10.57 0.65
C SER A 27 14.69 9.89 0.14
N LEU A 28 14.52 9.81 -1.18
CA LEU A 28 13.36 9.14 -1.78
C LEU A 28 13.37 7.63 -1.48
N ILE A 29 14.55 7.01 -1.55
CA ILE A 29 14.76 5.62 -1.18
C ILE A 29 14.46 5.41 0.29
N GLN A 30 14.92 6.29 1.19
CA GLN A 30 14.63 6.20 2.62
C GLN A 30 13.13 6.28 2.92
N VAL A 31 12.40 7.20 2.28
CA VAL A 31 10.94 7.32 2.45
C VAL A 31 10.23 6.05 1.96
N HIS A 32 10.64 5.53 0.81
CA HIS A 32 10.09 4.27 0.28
C HIS A 32 10.36 3.09 1.20
N ASP A 33 11.60 2.91 1.66
CA ASP A 33 11.99 1.80 2.54
C ASP A 33 11.23 1.86 3.87
N ARG A 34 11.09 3.06 4.44
CA ARG A 34 10.28 3.29 5.63
C ARG A 34 8.82 2.90 5.41
N ALA A 35 8.22 3.25 4.27
CA ALA A 35 6.86 2.84 3.93
C ALA A 35 6.71 1.31 3.90
N ILE A 36 7.67 0.63 3.27
CA ILE A 36 7.71 -0.85 3.19
C ILE A 36 7.89 -1.46 4.58
N TRP A 37 8.71 -0.86 5.44
CA TRP A 37 8.87 -1.31 6.81
C TRP A 37 7.56 -1.23 7.60
N HIS A 38 6.85 -0.10 7.53
CA HIS A 38 5.54 0.04 8.17
C HIS A 38 4.53 -0.98 7.65
N TYR A 39 4.48 -1.22 6.34
CA TYR A 39 3.63 -2.24 5.73
C TYR A 39 3.92 -3.65 6.27
N ARG A 40 5.19 -4.05 6.30
CA ARG A 40 5.59 -5.37 6.83
C ARG A 40 5.25 -5.52 8.30
N TYR A 41 5.47 -4.47 9.08
CA TYR A 41 5.10 -4.47 10.49
C TYR A 41 3.58 -4.56 10.67
N ALA A 42 2.79 -3.86 9.86
CA ALA A 42 1.33 -3.98 9.87
C ALA A 42 0.86 -5.41 9.59
N ILE A 43 1.48 -6.12 8.62
CA ILE A 43 1.17 -7.53 8.36
C ILE A 43 1.49 -8.40 9.57
N GLN A 44 2.64 -8.20 10.20
CA GLN A 44 3.02 -8.95 11.39
C GLN A 44 1.97 -8.75 12.51
N GLN A 45 1.62 -7.49 12.79
CA GLN A 45 0.63 -7.15 13.81
C GLN A 45 -0.77 -7.69 13.49
N LEU A 46 -1.14 -7.70 12.21
CA LEU A 46 -2.38 -8.34 11.75
C LEU A 46 -2.39 -9.83 12.10
N ASN A 47 -1.29 -10.54 11.85
CA ASN A 47 -1.15 -11.96 12.17
C ASN A 47 -1.17 -12.22 13.68
N ASP A 48 -0.62 -11.30 14.48
CA ASP A 48 -0.67 -11.32 15.94
C ASP A 48 -2.05 -10.91 16.51
N GLY A 49 -3.01 -10.52 15.66
CA GLY A 49 -4.35 -10.09 16.07
C GLY A 49 -4.44 -8.65 16.59
N ASN A 50 -3.34 -7.90 16.55
CA ASN A 50 -3.25 -6.52 17.02
C ASN A 50 -3.76 -5.53 15.96
N TYR A 51 -5.07 -5.57 15.66
CA TYR A 51 -5.67 -4.81 14.55
C TYR A 51 -5.47 -3.30 14.65
N ALA A 52 -5.52 -2.71 15.84
CA ALA A 52 -5.29 -1.27 16.02
C ALA A 52 -3.86 -0.84 15.66
N ILE A 53 -2.88 -1.65 16.03
CA ILE A 53 -1.47 -1.38 15.71
C ILE A 53 -1.25 -1.56 14.20
N ALA A 54 -1.79 -2.64 13.63
CA ALA A 54 -1.74 -2.87 12.19
C ALA A 54 -2.37 -1.71 11.41
N GLN A 55 -3.51 -1.18 11.86
CA GLN A 55 -4.19 -0.01 11.29
C GLN A 55 -3.28 1.23 11.29
N THR A 56 -2.66 1.53 12.42
CA THR A 56 -1.78 2.70 12.55
C THR A 56 -0.59 2.61 11.59
N HIS A 57 0.01 1.43 11.48
CA HIS A 57 1.18 1.24 10.62
C HIS A 57 0.81 1.20 9.12
N ILE A 58 -0.36 0.68 8.74
CA ILE A 58 -0.76 0.75 7.33
C ILE A 58 -1.08 2.19 6.89
N GLU A 59 -1.65 3.00 7.79
CA GLU A 59 -1.86 4.43 7.55
C GLU A 59 -0.54 5.18 7.38
N GLN A 60 0.48 4.86 8.18
CA GLN A 60 1.83 5.41 8.03
C GLN A 60 2.46 4.99 6.69
N ALA A 61 2.29 3.74 6.27
CA ALA A 61 2.78 3.27 4.98
C ALA A 61 2.11 4.01 3.81
N LEU A 62 0.79 4.21 3.88
CA LEU A 62 0.00 4.96 2.90
C LEU A 62 0.36 6.46 2.86
N ALA A 63 0.63 7.07 4.02
CA ALA A 63 1.06 8.46 4.10
C ALA A 63 2.42 8.69 3.41
N LEU A 64 3.34 7.72 3.54
CA LEU A 64 4.66 7.77 2.89
C LEU A 64 4.59 7.38 1.41
N HIS A 65 3.73 6.45 1.03
CA HIS A 65 3.60 5.97 -0.34
C HIS A 65 2.15 5.55 -0.69
N HIS A 66 1.35 6.52 -1.10
CA HIS A 66 -0.09 6.37 -1.37
C HIS A 66 -0.43 5.51 -2.59
N ALA A 67 0.48 5.38 -3.56
CA ALA A 67 0.23 4.70 -4.83
C ALA A 67 0.71 3.25 -4.82
N ASN A 68 0.27 2.44 -3.85
CA ASN A 68 0.58 1.02 -3.77
C ASN A 68 -0.69 0.18 -3.52
N ALA A 69 -0.99 -0.74 -4.43
CA ALA A 69 -2.17 -1.59 -4.36
C ALA A 69 -2.18 -2.49 -3.12
N ASP A 70 -1.02 -3.06 -2.76
CA ASP A 70 -0.87 -3.92 -1.57
C ASP A 70 -1.26 -3.18 -0.29
N PHE A 71 -0.92 -1.89 -0.19
CA PHE A 71 -1.16 -1.11 1.02
C PHE A 71 -2.65 -0.85 1.22
N HIS A 72 -3.35 -0.49 0.14
CA HIS A 72 -4.80 -0.33 0.12
C HIS A 72 -5.54 -1.63 0.36
N ALA A 73 -5.02 -2.75 -0.17
CA ALA A 73 -5.61 -4.06 0.06
C ALA A 73 -5.54 -4.47 1.54
N LEU A 74 -4.38 -4.28 2.19
CA LEU A 74 -4.21 -4.56 3.61
C LEU A 74 -5.07 -3.64 4.48
N ALA A 75 -5.15 -2.35 4.15
CA ALA A 75 -6.02 -1.41 4.86
C ALA A 75 -7.49 -1.85 4.79
N GLY A 76 -7.97 -2.23 3.61
CA GLY A 76 -9.34 -2.75 3.49
C GLY A 76 -9.53 -4.09 4.22
N GLN A 77 -8.53 -4.96 4.26
CA GLN A 77 -8.61 -6.20 5.05
C GLN A 77 -8.74 -5.90 6.55
N LEU A 78 -8.01 -4.91 7.07
CA LEU A 78 -8.12 -4.48 8.46
C LEU A 78 -9.49 -3.90 8.79
N TRP A 79 -10.04 -3.05 7.90
CA TRP A 79 -11.40 -2.55 8.06
C TRP A 79 -12.45 -3.66 8.02
N ALA A 80 -12.28 -4.66 7.16
CA ALA A 80 -13.19 -5.81 7.06
C ALA A 80 -13.23 -6.61 8.36
N LEU A 81 -12.07 -6.81 8.99
CA LEU A 81 -11.95 -7.51 10.27
C LEU A 81 -12.57 -6.73 11.43
N GLN A 82 -12.68 -5.41 11.30
CA GLN A 82 -13.35 -4.54 12.27
C GLN A 82 -14.85 -4.40 12.01
N GLY A 83 -15.37 -4.97 10.92
CA GLY A 83 -16.78 -4.85 10.51
C GLY A 83 -17.12 -3.60 9.72
N GLU A 84 -16.12 -2.76 9.39
CA GLU A 84 -16.30 -1.49 8.67
C GLU A 84 -16.34 -1.70 7.16
N PHE A 85 -17.41 -2.35 6.68
CA PHE A 85 -17.50 -2.81 5.29
C PHE A 85 -17.49 -1.68 4.25
N GLN A 86 -18.05 -0.51 4.57
CA GLN A 86 -18.02 0.67 3.70
C GLN A 86 -16.58 1.13 3.44
N GLN A 87 -15.77 1.23 4.50
CA GLN A 87 -14.36 1.64 4.39
C GLN A 87 -13.54 0.59 3.64
N THR A 88 -13.82 -0.69 3.87
CA THR A 88 -13.20 -1.76 3.10
C THR A 88 -13.46 -1.66 1.61
N ILE A 89 -14.72 -1.44 1.19
CA ILE A 89 -15.07 -1.31 -0.23
C ILE A 89 -14.29 -0.15 -0.87
N VAL A 90 -14.19 0.98 -0.17
CA VAL A 90 -13.42 2.15 -0.65
C VAL A 90 -11.95 1.79 -0.83
N ALA A 91 -11.31 1.21 0.19
CA ALA A 91 -9.89 0.85 0.15
C ALA A 91 -9.60 -0.20 -0.93
N TRP A 92 -10.44 -1.24 -1.05
CA TRP A 92 -10.27 -2.28 -2.06
C TRP A 92 -10.54 -1.79 -3.48
N LYS A 93 -11.44 -0.83 -3.69
CA LYS A 93 -11.59 -0.15 -4.98
C LYS A 93 -10.33 0.62 -5.36
N GLN A 94 -9.69 1.30 -4.41
CA GLN A 94 -8.41 1.98 -4.66
C GLN A 94 -7.30 0.98 -5.02
N ALA A 95 -7.22 -0.14 -4.31
CA ALA A 95 -6.28 -1.20 -4.64
C ALA A 95 -6.51 -1.76 -6.05
N GLN A 96 -7.77 -2.04 -6.43
CA GLN A 96 -8.13 -2.54 -7.76
C GLN A 96 -7.87 -1.50 -8.86
N ALA A 97 -8.05 -0.21 -8.59
CA ALA A 97 -7.74 0.85 -9.55
C ALA A 97 -6.23 0.96 -9.82
N LEU A 98 -5.39 0.66 -8.82
CA LEU A 98 -3.94 0.66 -8.93
C LEU A 98 -3.40 -0.60 -9.60
N ASP A 99 -3.96 -1.76 -9.26
CA ASP A 99 -3.67 -3.04 -9.89
C ASP A 99 -4.97 -3.82 -10.15
N PRO A 100 -5.50 -3.78 -11.38
CA PRO A 100 -6.72 -4.50 -11.76
C PRO A 100 -6.65 -6.02 -11.57
N ASN A 101 -5.44 -6.59 -11.58
CA ASN A 101 -5.21 -8.03 -11.40
C ASN A 101 -4.95 -8.41 -9.94
N HIS A 102 -5.03 -7.45 -9.01
CA HIS A 102 -4.78 -7.68 -7.62
C HIS A 102 -5.81 -8.67 -7.03
N ALA A 103 -5.36 -9.57 -6.16
CA ALA A 103 -6.20 -10.64 -5.60
C ALA A 103 -7.44 -10.10 -4.86
N VAL A 104 -7.36 -8.86 -4.38
CA VAL A 104 -8.44 -8.14 -3.69
C VAL A 104 -9.69 -7.94 -4.52
N GLY A 105 -9.58 -7.92 -5.86
CA GLY A 105 -10.74 -7.73 -6.74
C GLY A 105 -11.81 -8.80 -6.55
N ARG A 106 -11.41 -10.05 -6.29
CA ARG A 106 -12.36 -11.14 -5.99
C ARG A 106 -13.08 -10.93 -4.66
N TYR A 107 -12.36 -10.51 -3.63
CA TYR A 107 -12.96 -10.22 -2.31
C TYR A 107 -13.89 -9.01 -2.36
N LEU A 108 -13.53 -7.98 -3.13
CA LEU A 108 -14.38 -6.81 -3.35
C LEU A 108 -15.71 -7.17 -4.01
N GLN A 109 -15.71 -8.03 -5.02
CA GLN A 109 -16.93 -8.50 -5.66
C GLN A 109 -17.85 -9.24 -4.69
N ILE A 110 -17.29 -10.13 -3.86
CA ILE A 110 -18.06 -10.86 -2.85
C ILE A 110 -18.70 -9.88 -1.86
N MET A 111 -17.92 -8.92 -1.36
CA MET A 111 -18.40 -7.91 -0.41
C MET A 111 -19.49 -7.00 -1.00
N MET A 112 -19.30 -6.53 -2.23
CA MET A 112 -20.34 -5.72 -2.89
C MET A 112 -21.61 -6.52 -3.18
N GLY A 113 -21.53 -7.83 -3.39
CA GLY A 113 -22.69 -8.71 -3.56
C GLY A 113 -23.42 -9.04 -2.26
N LEU A 114 -22.75 -8.96 -1.10
CA LEU A 114 -23.35 -9.22 0.21
C LEU A 114 -23.95 -7.97 0.87
N PHE A 115 -23.39 -6.79 0.58
CA PHE A 115 -23.75 -5.53 1.24
C PHE A 115 -24.21 -4.44 0.25
N GLY A 116 -24.38 -4.78 -1.03
CA GLY A 116 -24.89 -3.89 -2.06
C GLY A 116 -26.36 -4.14 -2.36
N GLU A 117 -27.24 -3.37 -1.70
CA GLU A 117 -28.58 -3.02 -2.16
C GLU A 117 -28.67 -1.49 -2.28
#